data_AF-A0A060QH40-F1
#
_entry.id   AF-A0A060QH40-F1
#
_cell.length_a   1.000
_cell.length_b   1.000
_cell.length_c   1.000
_cell.angle_alpha   90.00
_cell.angle_beta   90.00
_cell.angle_gamma   90.00
#
_symmetry.space_group_name_H-M   'P 1'
#
loop_
_entity.id
_entity.type
_entity.pdbx_description
1 polymer ?
#
loop_
_entity_poly.entity_id
_entity_poly.type
_entity_poly.pdbx_seq_one_letter_code
_entity_poly.pdbx_strand_id
1 'polypeptide(L)'
;MGLIEYRRCEDLSRFRAFLDESFTTLQLKSAKALIIDIRRNSGGDSELANWLWCYAQSRPFKQFGGKIVRSNAIIKADYGQGKYTRYYGSKAWSAPIGEVISFTEGPSDGLVSPKPLPCRFSGPVYLLISPATFSSGMACALAAKDYGLATIIGQETGEPATGSGLLYKFHIPNIGFPVYLTTARFLAPKLRPSHQGVVPDIIVPSNTVYDLFANRDTALEKALTLI
;
A
#
# COMPACT_ATOMS: atom_id res chain seq x y z
N MET A 1 5.63 21.80 9.88
CA MET A 1 4.94 20.56 9.47
C MET A 1 5.96 19.43 9.42
N GLY A 2 5.53 18.17 9.33
CA GLY A 2 6.38 17.03 9.02
C GLY A 2 6.30 16.62 7.55
N LEU A 3 7.42 16.18 6.97
CA LEU A 3 7.44 15.49 5.69
C LEU A 3 8.13 14.14 5.88
N ILE A 4 7.42 13.06 5.57
CA ILE A 4 7.96 11.70 5.55
C ILE A 4 7.93 11.23 4.10
N GLU A 5 9.06 10.76 3.58
CA GLU A 5 9.14 10.09 2.30
C GLU A 5 9.58 8.64 2.50
N TYR A 6 8.88 7.69 1.89
CA TYR A 6 9.38 6.32 1.80
C TYR A 6 9.04 5.68 0.45
N ARG A 7 10.07 5.17 -0.22
CA ARG A 7 10.02 4.78 -1.65
C ARG A 7 9.89 3.28 -1.88
N ARG A 8 10.01 2.47 -0.83
CA ARG A 8 9.93 1.01 -0.90
C ARG A 8 9.33 0.47 0.37
N CYS A 9 8.55 -0.59 0.23
CA CYS A 9 8.03 -1.33 1.38
C CYS A 9 8.98 -2.49 1.72
N GLU A 10 10.16 -2.19 2.24
CA GLU A 10 11.20 -3.18 2.56
C GLU A 10 11.72 -2.93 3.98
N ASP A 11 12.20 -3.99 4.65
CA ASP A 11 12.79 -3.93 6.00
C ASP A 11 11.85 -3.31 7.06
N LEU A 12 10.86 -4.09 7.48
CA LEU A 12 9.88 -3.69 8.49
C LEU A 12 10.53 -3.23 9.81
N SER A 13 11.61 -3.88 10.24
CA SER A 13 12.29 -3.54 11.50
C SER A 13 12.88 -2.14 11.43
N ARG A 14 13.62 -1.83 10.37
CA ARG A 14 14.18 -0.50 10.16
C ARG A 14 13.09 0.55 9.96
N PHE A 15 12.02 0.21 9.23
CA PHE A 15 10.91 1.14 9.02
C PHE A 15 10.20 1.50 10.32
N ARG A 16 9.99 0.54 11.24
CA ARG A 16 9.41 0.82 12.55
C ARG A 16 10.28 1.76 13.38
N ALA A 17 11.59 1.53 13.42
CA ALA A 17 12.52 2.42 14.11
C ALA A 17 12.47 3.85 13.53
N PHE A 18 12.42 3.97 12.20
CA PHE A 18 12.25 5.26 11.53
C PHE A 18 10.92 5.94 11.88
N LEU A 19 9.82 5.20 11.96
CA LEU A 19 8.52 5.75 12.38
C LEU A 19 8.57 6.23 13.84
N ASP A 20 9.15 5.45 14.75
CA ASP A 20 9.30 5.85 16.15
C ASP A 20 10.04 7.19 16.25
N GLU A 21 11.23 7.30 15.65
CA GLU A 21 12.04 8.51 15.66
C GLU A 21 11.33 9.70 15.01
N SER A 22 10.73 9.48 13.84
CA SER A 22 10.04 10.53 13.08
C SER A 22 8.87 11.09 13.87
N PHE A 23 8.00 10.21 14.39
CA PHE A 23 6.80 10.64 15.08
C PHE A 23 7.07 11.23 16.47
N THR A 24 8.10 10.76 17.18
CA THR A 24 8.62 11.45 18.37
C THR A 24 9.11 12.85 18.01
N THR A 25 9.84 13.00 16.91
CA THR A 25 10.31 14.32 16.43
C THR A 25 9.15 15.25 16.07
N LEU A 26 8.11 14.74 15.40
CA LEU A 26 6.91 15.51 15.07
C LEU A 26 6.21 16.06 16.32
N GLN A 27 6.11 15.22 17.36
CA GLN A 27 5.52 15.61 18.64
C GLN A 27 6.36 16.67 19.35
N LEU A 28 7.68 16.46 19.49
CA LEU A 28 8.60 17.40 20.14
C LEU A 28 8.62 18.76 19.43
N LYS A 29 8.56 18.77 18.09
CA LYS A 29 8.51 19.99 17.29
C LYS A 29 7.10 20.58 17.14
N SER A 30 6.10 20.01 17.81
CA SER A 30 4.70 20.46 17.76
C SER A 30 4.18 20.64 16.33
N ALA A 31 4.51 19.69 15.44
CA ALA A 31 4.12 19.74 14.04
C ALA A 31 2.59 19.83 13.91
N LYS A 32 2.11 20.74 13.06
CA LYS A 32 0.68 20.99 12.88
C LYS A 32 0.03 20.18 11.75
N ALA A 33 0.84 19.70 10.80
CA ALA A 33 0.40 18.85 9.70
C ALA A 33 1.54 17.89 9.31
N LEU A 34 1.17 16.76 8.70
CA LEU A 34 2.09 15.75 8.18
C LEU A 34 1.82 15.53 6.70
N ILE A 35 2.86 15.62 5.87
CA ILE A 35 2.85 15.17 4.48
C ILE A 35 3.58 13.82 4.43
N ILE A 36 2.95 12.83 3.81
CA ILE A 36 3.53 11.53 3.52
C ILE A 36 3.67 11.44 2.00
N ASP A 37 4.89 11.30 1.51
CA ASP A 37 5.16 11.16 0.09
C ASP A 37 5.47 9.70 -0.27
N ILE A 38 4.55 9.11 -1.05
CA ILE A 38 4.70 7.76 -1.62
C ILE A 38 4.63 7.77 -3.15
N ARG A 39 4.84 8.93 -3.78
CA ARG A 39 4.77 9.07 -5.24
C ARG A 39 5.70 8.11 -5.96
N ARG A 40 6.85 7.77 -5.36
CA ARG A 40 7.85 6.86 -5.91
C ARG A 40 7.84 5.47 -5.26
N ASN A 41 6.75 5.10 -4.59
CA ASN A 41 6.65 3.85 -3.86
C ASN A 41 6.09 2.70 -4.72
N SER A 42 6.96 1.79 -5.14
CA SER A 42 6.58 0.64 -5.97
C SER A 42 6.09 -0.59 -5.18
N GLY A 43 5.96 -0.49 -3.86
CA GLY A 43 5.45 -1.55 -2.99
C GLY A 43 6.53 -2.46 -2.40
N GLY A 44 6.15 -3.71 -2.09
CA GLY A 44 6.90 -4.65 -1.26
C GLY A 44 6.03 -5.24 -0.16
N ASP A 45 6.52 -5.27 1.09
CA ASP A 45 5.79 -5.74 2.27
C ASP A 45 4.69 -4.77 2.73
N SER A 46 3.44 -5.16 2.59
CA SER A 46 2.27 -4.34 2.97
C SER A 46 2.20 -4.04 4.47
N GLU A 47 2.91 -4.77 5.34
CA GLU A 47 2.90 -4.50 6.79
C GLU A 47 3.43 -3.11 7.13
N LEU A 48 4.33 -2.53 6.33
CA LEU A 48 4.86 -1.19 6.57
C LEU A 48 3.74 -0.14 6.55
N ALA A 49 2.80 -0.24 5.61
CA ALA A 49 1.67 0.67 5.55
C ALA A 49 0.73 0.53 6.77
N ASN A 50 0.58 -0.68 7.32
CA ASN A 50 -0.19 -0.89 8.54
C ASN A 50 0.41 -0.12 9.72
N TRP A 51 1.73 -0.20 9.87
CA TRP A 51 2.43 0.54 10.92
C TRP A 51 2.35 2.04 10.69
N LEU A 52 2.66 2.53 9.49
CA LEU A 52 2.57 3.96 9.16
C LEU A 52 1.21 4.56 9.56
N TRP A 53 0.12 3.92 9.14
CA TRP A 53 -1.22 4.39 9.48
C TRP A 53 -1.54 4.27 10.97
N CYS A 54 -0.98 3.30 11.70
CA CYS A 54 -1.09 3.26 13.15
C CYS A 54 -0.39 4.45 13.83
N TYR A 55 0.71 4.99 13.29
CA TYR A 55 1.32 6.20 13.84
C TYR A 55 0.56 7.47 13.42
N ALA A 56 0.00 7.48 12.21
CA ALA A 56 -0.66 8.66 11.64
C ALA A 56 -2.14 8.82 12.01
N GLN A 57 -2.86 7.74 12.32
CA GLN A 57 -4.32 7.76 12.46
C GLN A 57 -4.91 6.74 13.45
N SER A 58 -5.87 7.17 14.26
CA SER A 58 -6.51 6.38 15.34
C SER A 58 -7.77 5.63 14.91
N ARG A 59 -8.03 5.52 13.61
CA ARG A 59 -9.20 4.83 13.07
C ARG A 59 -8.82 3.45 12.54
N PRO A 60 -9.63 2.41 12.76
CA PRO A 60 -9.43 1.11 12.11
C PRO A 60 -9.52 1.22 10.58
N PHE A 61 -8.71 0.44 9.88
CA PHE A 61 -8.66 0.42 8.41
C PHE A 61 -8.24 -0.95 7.90
N LYS A 62 -8.32 -1.17 6.58
CA LYS A 62 -7.64 -2.27 5.91
C LYS A 62 -7.21 -1.85 4.51
N GLN A 63 -6.23 -2.56 3.99
CA GLN A 63 -5.66 -2.29 2.66
C GLN A 63 -6.44 -2.99 1.54
N PHE A 64 -6.96 -4.19 1.79
CA PHE A 64 -7.72 -4.98 0.82
C PHE A 64 -8.97 -5.57 1.49
N GLY A 65 -10.06 -5.72 0.74
CA GLY A 65 -11.29 -6.37 1.18
C GLY A 65 -11.26 -7.90 1.01
N GLY A 66 -10.15 -8.45 0.52
CA GLY A 66 -10.01 -9.86 0.27
C GLY A 66 -9.09 -10.20 -0.89
N LYS A 67 -8.98 -11.49 -1.17
CA LYS A 67 -8.27 -12.01 -2.34
C LYS A 67 -8.91 -13.27 -2.88
N ILE A 68 -8.76 -13.48 -4.18
CA ILE A 68 -9.14 -14.69 -4.89
C ILE A 68 -7.86 -15.38 -5.35
N VAL A 69 -7.74 -16.67 -5.09
CA VAL A 69 -6.58 -17.48 -5.49
C VAL A 69 -7.04 -18.77 -6.16
N ARG A 70 -6.16 -19.39 -6.93
CA ARG A 70 -6.40 -20.72 -7.51
C ARG A 70 -5.45 -21.74 -6.88
N SER A 71 -6.01 -22.86 -6.43
CA SER A 71 -5.24 -24.00 -5.95
C SER A 71 -4.35 -24.53 -7.08
N ASN A 72 -3.03 -24.59 -6.88
CA ASN A 72 -2.08 -24.91 -7.96
C ASN A 72 -1.02 -25.93 -7.51
N ALA A 73 -0.91 -27.04 -8.25
CA ALA A 73 -0.01 -28.15 -7.90
C ALA A 73 1.47 -27.74 -7.93
N ILE A 74 1.90 -26.94 -8.92
CA ILE A 74 3.30 -26.50 -9.08
C ILE A 74 3.70 -25.65 -7.88
N ILE A 75 2.86 -24.68 -7.52
CA ILE A 75 3.14 -23.79 -6.39
C ILE A 75 3.08 -24.55 -5.06
N LYS A 76 2.15 -25.50 -4.90
CA LYS A 76 2.10 -26.37 -3.70
C LYS A 76 3.39 -27.18 -3.54
N ALA A 77 3.89 -27.77 -4.63
CA ALA A 77 5.12 -28.55 -4.61
C ALA A 77 6.34 -27.66 -4.30
N ASP A 78 6.45 -26.51 -4.95
CA ASP A 78 7.58 -25.59 -4.78
C ASP A 78 7.61 -24.92 -3.39
N TYR A 79 6.46 -24.48 -2.89
CA TYR A 79 6.40 -23.77 -1.60
C TYR A 79 6.30 -24.72 -0.40
N GLY A 80 5.81 -25.94 -0.59
CA GLY A 80 5.38 -26.81 0.50
C GLY A 80 4.23 -26.21 1.32
N GLN A 81 3.73 -26.96 2.30
CA GLN A 81 2.54 -26.57 3.06
C GLN A 81 2.68 -25.23 3.78
N GLY A 82 3.82 -24.97 4.45
CA GLY A 82 4.01 -23.78 5.27
C GLY A 82 3.98 -22.48 4.46
N LYS A 83 4.87 -22.35 3.47
CA LYS A 83 4.96 -21.15 2.62
C LYS A 83 3.70 -20.99 1.76
N TYR A 84 3.11 -22.08 1.27
CA TYR A 84 1.86 -22.02 0.53
C TYR A 84 0.73 -21.48 1.41
N THR A 85 0.55 -22.03 2.60
CA THR A 85 -0.51 -21.60 3.53
C THR A 85 -0.35 -20.14 3.92
N ARG A 86 0.89 -19.66 4.11
CA ARG A 86 1.18 -18.23 4.39
C ARG A 86 0.68 -17.30 3.27
N TYR A 87 0.94 -17.64 2.01
CA TYR A 87 0.61 -16.76 0.87
C TYR A 87 -0.81 -16.96 0.33
N TYR A 88 -1.32 -18.19 0.31
CA TYR A 88 -2.57 -18.57 -0.35
C TYR A 88 -3.68 -18.98 0.63
N GLY A 89 -3.35 -19.26 1.90
CA GLY A 89 -4.30 -19.67 2.93
C GLY A 89 -4.51 -21.19 2.99
N SER A 90 -4.91 -21.69 4.16
CA SER A 90 -5.08 -23.12 4.44
C SER A 90 -6.22 -23.75 3.63
N LYS A 91 -7.31 -23.00 3.40
CA LYS A 91 -8.41 -23.44 2.53
C LYS A 91 -7.91 -23.75 1.11
N ALA A 92 -7.04 -22.90 0.55
CA ALA A 92 -6.47 -23.13 -0.78
C ALA A 92 -5.46 -24.29 -0.80
N TRP A 93 -4.83 -24.61 0.33
CA TRP A 93 -3.95 -25.78 0.44
C TRP A 93 -4.75 -27.08 0.39
N SER A 94 -5.87 -27.14 1.11
CA SER A 94 -6.72 -28.33 1.18
C SER A 94 -7.66 -28.49 -0.03
N ALA A 95 -7.85 -27.44 -0.83
CA ALA A 95 -8.73 -27.48 -2.00
C ALA A 95 -8.15 -28.33 -3.16
N PRO A 96 -9.00 -29.08 -3.90
CA PRO A 96 -8.70 -29.65 -5.20
C PRO A 96 -7.87 -28.74 -6.11
N ILE A 97 -6.96 -29.33 -6.90
CA ILE A 97 -6.14 -28.57 -7.85
C ILE A 97 -7.04 -27.92 -8.90
N GLY A 98 -6.81 -26.64 -9.18
CA GLY A 98 -7.59 -25.85 -10.12
C GLY A 98 -8.79 -25.13 -9.50
N GLU A 99 -9.21 -25.49 -8.29
CA GLU A 99 -10.30 -24.81 -7.60
C GLU A 99 -9.96 -23.34 -7.32
N VAL A 100 -10.96 -22.47 -7.47
CA VAL A 100 -10.85 -21.03 -7.18
C VAL A 100 -11.44 -20.77 -5.81
N ILE A 101 -10.63 -20.18 -4.93
CA ILE A 101 -10.97 -19.90 -3.55
C ILE A 101 -11.06 -18.39 -3.38
N SER A 102 -12.21 -17.92 -2.91
CA SER A 102 -12.44 -16.52 -2.59
C SER A 102 -12.34 -16.31 -1.07
N PHE A 103 -11.44 -15.43 -0.66
CA PHE A 103 -11.32 -14.94 0.70
C PHE A 103 -11.84 -13.51 0.71
N THR A 104 -13.13 -13.32 0.97
CA THR A 104 -13.75 -12.00 1.12
C THR A 104 -13.90 -11.66 2.59
N GLU A 105 -13.58 -10.42 2.94
CA GLU A 105 -13.76 -9.87 4.27
C GLU A 105 -14.95 -8.92 4.25
N GLY A 106 -15.89 -9.09 5.19
CA GLY A 106 -16.96 -8.14 5.41
C GLY A 106 -16.41 -6.77 5.86
N PRO A 107 -17.25 -5.72 5.91
CA PRO A 107 -16.79 -4.36 6.23
C PRO A 107 -15.99 -4.24 7.54
N SER A 108 -16.33 -5.05 8.54
CA SER A 108 -15.72 -5.07 9.88
C SER A 108 -14.64 -6.13 10.06
N ASP A 109 -14.48 -7.05 9.11
CA ASP A 109 -13.50 -8.14 9.19
C ASP A 109 -12.11 -7.65 8.77
N GLY A 110 -11.06 -8.25 9.35
CA GLY A 110 -9.67 -8.01 8.91
C GLY A 110 -9.14 -6.59 9.12
N LEU A 111 -9.87 -5.76 9.89
CA LEU A 111 -9.43 -4.41 10.19
C LEU A 111 -8.16 -4.42 11.04
N VAL A 112 -7.21 -3.60 10.64
CA VAL A 112 -6.05 -3.25 11.45
C VAL A 112 -6.52 -2.30 12.53
N SER A 113 -6.52 -2.78 13.77
CA SER A 113 -6.77 -1.95 14.93
C SER A 113 -5.59 -1.02 15.20
N PRO A 114 -5.83 0.28 15.43
CA PRO A 114 -4.79 1.22 15.80
C PRO A 114 -4.08 0.76 17.08
N LYS A 115 -2.74 0.67 17.04
CA LYS A 115 -1.94 0.28 18.21
C LYS A 115 -1.80 1.43 19.21
N PRO A 116 -1.83 1.21 20.53
CA PRO A 116 -1.52 2.26 21.50
C PRO A 116 -0.03 2.63 21.35
N LEU A 117 0.25 3.74 20.66
CA LEU A 117 1.59 4.24 20.39
C LEU A 117 1.80 5.57 21.13
N PRO A 118 2.94 5.78 21.81
CA PRO A 118 3.15 6.95 22.65
C PRO A 118 3.20 8.27 21.86
N CYS A 119 3.65 8.22 20.60
CA CYS A 119 3.90 9.41 19.77
C CYS A 119 2.98 9.50 18.54
N ARG A 120 1.72 9.06 18.65
CA ARG A 120 0.76 9.14 17.54
C ARG A 120 0.53 10.59 17.10
N PHE A 121 0.55 10.85 15.80
CA PHE A 121 0.19 12.15 15.24
C PHE A 121 -1.32 12.37 15.27
N SER A 122 -1.76 13.60 15.58
CA SER A 122 -3.18 13.96 15.72
C SER A 122 -3.65 15.07 14.78
N GLY A 123 -2.73 15.65 14.00
CA GLY A 123 -3.06 16.70 13.03
C GLY A 123 -3.52 16.16 11.67
N PRO A 124 -3.87 17.05 10.72
CA PRO A 124 -4.16 16.68 9.34
C PRO A 124 -2.98 15.99 8.66
N VAL A 125 -3.30 14.94 7.91
CA VAL A 125 -2.34 14.15 7.12
C VAL A 125 -2.66 14.30 5.64
N TYR A 126 -1.63 14.56 4.84
CA TYR A 126 -1.70 14.66 3.38
C TYR A 126 -0.86 13.56 2.76
N LEU A 127 -1.39 12.84 1.78
CA LEU A 127 -0.69 11.74 1.11
C LEU A 127 -0.44 12.10 -0.35
N LEU A 128 0.82 12.14 -0.76
CA LEU A 128 1.19 12.37 -2.16
C LEU A 128 1.30 11.04 -2.90
N ILE A 129 0.57 10.92 -4.02
CA ILE A 129 0.55 9.72 -4.87
C ILE A 129 0.83 10.07 -6.34
N SER A 130 1.27 9.07 -7.10
CA SER A 130 1.50 9.21 -8.54
C SER A 130 1.23 7.90 -9.28
N PRO A 131 1.32 7.88 -10.62
CA PRO A 131 1.23 6.64 -11.39
C PRO A 131 2.35 5.64 -11.04
N ALA A 132 3.46 6.08 -10.43
CA ALA A 132 4.51 5.18 -9.94
C ALA A 132 4.22 4.59 -8.54
N THR A 133 3.16 5.02 -7.87
CA THR A 133 2.68 4.40 -6.62
C THR A 133 1.99 3.07 -6.97
N PHE A 134 2.59 1.95 -6.57
CA PHE A 134 2.25 0.62 -7.07
C PHE A 134 2.32 -0.44 -5.95
N SER A 135 1.68 -1.59 -6.15
CA SER A 135 1.59 -2.72 -5.22
C SER A 135 1.24 -2.26 -3.80
N SER A 136 2.04 -2.63 -2.79
CA SER A 136 1.83 -2.18 -1.40
C SER A 136 1.84 -0.65 -1.21
N GLY A 137 2.41 0.12 -2.13
CA GLY A 137 2.28 1.59 -2.15
C GLY A 137 0.86 2.02 -2.53
N MET A 138 0.25 1.39 -3.53
CA MET A 138 -1.16 1.63 -3.87
C MET A 138 -2.06 1.13 -2.75
N ALA A 139 -1.77 -0.03 -2.15
CA ALA A 139 -2.51 -0.57 -1.01
C ALA A 139 -2.52 0.39 0.19
N CYS A 140 -1.40 1.10 0.43
CA CYS A 140 -1.31 2.19 1.40
C CYS A 140 -2.26 3.35 1.06
N ALA A 141 -2.25 3.81 -0.19
CA ALA A 141 -3.14 4.86 -0.68
C ALA A 141 -4.62 4.44 -0.64
N LEU A 142 -4.91 3.17 -0.91
CA LEU A 142 -6.24 2.60 -0.91
C LEU A 142 -6.84 2.63 0.51
N ALA A 143 -6.07 2.24 1.51
CA ALA A 143 -6.47 2.38 2.91
C ALA A 143 -6.76 3.85 3.27
N ALA A 144 -5.92 4.78 2.80
CA ALA A 144 -6.14 6.21 3.04
C ALA A 144 -7.46 6.70 2.44
N LYS A 145 -7.73 6.31 1.19
CA LYS A 145 -8.94 6.71 0.46
C LYS A 145 -10.19 6.14 1.10
N ASP A 146 -10.19 4.83 1.38
CA ASP A 146 -11.39 4.13 1.82
C ASP A 146 -11.71 4.45 3.29
N TYR A 147 -10.73 4.75 4.12
CA TYR A 147 -10.94 4.98 5.55
C TYR A 147 -10.72 6.44 5.99
N GLY A 148 -10.47 7.34 5.04
CA GLY A 148 -10.28 8.77 5.30
C GLY A 148 -9.09 9.03 6.22
N LEU A 149 -7.97 8.36 5.96
CA LEU A 149 -6.76 8.46 6.79
C LEU A 149 -5.88 9.67 6.43
N ALA A 150 -6.04 10.21 5.23
CA ALA A 150 -5.34 11.38 4.74
C ALA A 150 -6.11 12.02 3.58
N THR A 151 -5.87 13.31 3.33
CA THR A 151 -6.24 13.94 2.07
C THR A 151 -5.21 13.57 1.00
N ILE A 152 -5.66 12.93 -0.08
CA ILE A 152 -4.78 12.40 -1.12
C ILE A 152 -4.60 13.44 -2.24
N ILE A 153 -3.36 13.71 -2.62
CA ILE A 153 -2.97 14.75 -3.58
C ILE A 153 -2.07 14.13 -4.65
N GLY A 154 -2.27 14.51 -5.91
CA GLY A 154 -1.40 14.11 -7.01
C GLY A 154 -2.17 13.48 -8.17
N GLN A 155 -1.76 12.27 -8.57
CA GLN A 155 -2.35 11.57 -9.70
C GLN A 155 -2.75 10.15 -9.32
N GLU A 156 -3.68 9.57 -10.08
CA GLU A 156 -4.14 8.19 -9.89
C GLU A 156 -2.95 7.20 -9.89
N THR A 157 -3.03 6.20 -9.02
CA THR A 157 -2.01 5.15 -8.91
C THR A 157 -1.93 4.30 -10.18
N GLY A 158 -0.75 3.73 -10.45
CA GLY A 158 -0.51 2.99 -11.70
C GLY A 158 -1.15 1.61 -11.79
N GLU A 159 -1.56 1.02 -10.66
CA GLU A 159 -2.33 -0.23 -10.67
C GLU A 159 -3.78 -0.02 -10.25
N PRO A 160 -4.70 -0.85 -10.76
CA PRO A 160 -6.06 -0.93 -10.27
C PRO A 160 -6.11 -1.31 -8.79
N ALA A 161 -6.98 -0.65 -8.01
CA ALA A 161 -7.21 -0.98 -6.61
C ALA A 161 -7.85 -2.36 -6.40
N THR A 162 -8.50 -2.90 -7.44
CA THR A 162 -8.85 -4.33 -7.55
C THR A 162 -8.08 -4.91 -8.72
N GLY A 163 -7.09 -5.74 -8.44
CA GLY A 163 -6.09 -6.11 -9.43
C GLY A 163 -5.39 -7.44 -9.12
N SER A 164 -4.56 -7.88 -10.06
CA SER A 164 -3.75 -9.09 -9.90
C SER A 164 -2.48 -8.78 -9.12
N GLY A 165 -2.09 -9.67 -8.22
CA GLY A 165 -0.88 -9.53 -7.41
C GLY A 165 -0.35 -10.88 -6.98
N LEU A 166 0.47 -10.87 -5.92
CA LEU A 166 1.16 -12.06 -5.39
C LEU A 166 2.04 -12.72 -6.47
N LEU A 167 3.26 -12.22 -6.61
CA LEU A 167 4.17 -12.71 -7.64
C LEU A 167 4.73 -14.09 -7.27
N TYR A 168 4.51 -15.06 -8.16
CA TYR A 168 5.21 -16.32 -8.18
C TYR A 168 6.44 -16.19 -9.09
N LYS A 169 7.63 -16.40 -8.54
CA LYS A 169 8.91 -16.34 -9.23
C LYS A 169 9.36 -17.76 -9.56
N PHE A 170 9.63 -18.06 -10.82
CA PHE A 170 10.17 -19.34 -11.26
C PHE A 170 11.21 -19.16 -12.37
N HIS A 171 11.99 -20.20 -12.64
CA HIS A 171 12.98 -20.21 -13.70
C HIS A 171 12.55 -21.19 -14.80
N ILE A 172 12.78 -20.81 -16.04
CA ILE A 172 12.59 -21.69 -17.19
C ILE A 172 13.99 -22.16 -17.62
N PRO A 173 14.21 -23.47 -17.84
CA PRO A 173 15.48 -23.96 -18.35
C PRO A 173 15.92 -23.20 -19.59
N ASN A 174 17.20 -22.87 -19.67
CA ASN A 174 17.83 -22.11 -20.77
C ASN A 174 17.42 -20.62 -20.88
N ILE A 175 16.57 -20.11 -19.98
CA ILE A 175 16.31 -18.67 -19.84
C ILE A 175 17.11 -18.15 -18.65
N GLY A 176 18.07 -17.27 -18.92
CA GLY A 176 19.02 -16.74 -17.91
C GLY A 176 18.42 -15.72 -16.92
N PHE A 177 17.11 -15.52 -16.91
CA PHE A 177 16.41 -14.59 -16.02
C PHE A 177 15.13 -15.21 -15.46
N PRO A 178 14.72 -14.83 -14.23
CA PRO A 178 13.50 -15.33 -13.63
C PRO A 178 12.25 -14.78 -14.33
N VAL A 179 11.20 -15.60 -14.36
CA VAL A 179 9.87 -15.22 -14.81
C VAL A 179 8.97 -14.99 -13.60
N TYR A 180 8.10 -14.00 -13.70
CA TYR A 180 7.14 -13.63 -12.66
C TYR A 180 5.71 -13.73 -13.18
N LEU A 181 4.82 -14.32 -12.38
CA LEU A 181 3.40 -14.45 -12.71
C LEU A 181 2.55 -14.12 -11.50
N THR A 182 1.49 -13.33 -11.67
CA THR A 182 0.55 -13.00 -10.58
C THR A 182 -0.41 -14.16 -10.32
N THR A 183 -0.53 -14.60 -9.08
CA THR A 183 -1.30 -15.80 -8.72
C THR A 183 -2.50 -15.54 -7.82
N ALA A 184 -2.75 -14.27 -7.50
CA ALA A 184 -3.92 -13.83 -6.77
C ALA A 184 -4.57 -12.62 -7.45
N ARG A 185 -5.87 -12.45 -7.23
CA ARG A 185 -6.60 -11.21 -7.50
C ARG A 185 -7.03 -10.59 -6.17
N PHE A 186 -6.52 -9.41 -5.85
CA PHE A 186 -6.90 -8.65 -4.66
C PHE A 186 -8.14 -7.82 -4.94
N LEU A 187 -8.99 -7.69 -3.92
CA LEU A 187 -10.24 -6.94 -3.98
C LEU A 187 -10.11 -5.67 -3.15
N ALA A 188 -10.57 -4.55 -3.68
CA ALA A 188 -10.66 -3.31 -2.91
C ALA A 188 -11.73 -3.47 -1.80
N PRO A 189 -11.55 -2.83 -0.63
CA PRO A 189 -12.55 -2.86 0.44
C PRO A 189 -13.89 -2.23 0.01
N LYS A 190 -13.85 -1.15 -0.76
CA LYS A 190 -15.04 -0.48 -1.31
C LYS A 190 -15.14 -0.61 -2.83
N LEU A 191 -16.38 -0.74 -3.31
CA LEU A 191 -16.74 -0.80 -4.73
C LEU A 191 -16.22 0.42 -5.50
N ARG A 192 -15.72 0.17 -6.71
CA ARG A 192 -15.20 1.17 -7.65
C ARG A 192 -15.21 0.60 -9.09
N PRO A 193 -15.13 1.45 -10.13
CA PRO A 193 -15.03 1.01 -11.51
C PRO A 193 -13.89 0.02 -11.76
N SER A 194 -14.08 -0.88 -12.72
CA SER A 194 -13.01 -1.80 -13.13
C SER A 194 -11.80 -1.04 -13.66
N HIS A 195 -10.61 -1.55 -13.38
CA HIS A 195 -9.32 -0.96 -13.77
C HIS A 195 -8.99 0.41 -13.16
N GLN A 196 -9.83 0.94 -12.28
CA GLN A 196 -9.54 2.17 -11.56
C GLN A 196 -8.52 1.92 -10.43
N GLY A 197 -7.48 2.75 -10.38
CA GLY A 197 -6.55 2.85 -9.28
C GLY A 197 -7.14 3.63 -8.09
N VAL A 198 -6.28 4.22 -7.29
CA VAL A 198 -6.69 5.15 -6.24
C VAL A 198 -6.67 6.56 -6.80
N VAL A 199 -7.86 7.08 -7.09
CA VAL A 199 -8.03 8.47 -7.55
C VAL A 199 -7.82 9.42 -6.37
N PRO A 200 -6.91 10.42 -6.47
CA PRO A 200 -6.65 11.38 -5.40
C PRO A 200 -7.89 12.22 -5.10
N ASP A 201 -7.94 12.82 -3.91
CA ASP A 201 -8.97 13.80 -3.55
C ASP A 201 -8.73 15.14 -4.26
N ILE A 202 -7.45 15.49 -4.46
CA ILE A 202 -7.02 16.68 -5.19
C ILE A 202 -6.10 16.25 -6.32
N ILE A 203 -6.60 16.32 -7.55
CA ILE A 203 -5.82 16.03 -8.75
C ILE A 203 -4.84 17.17 -8.99
N VAL A 204 -3.56 16.83 -9.08
CA VAL A 204 -2.47 17.74 -9.48
C VAL A 204 -1.74 17.08 -10.65
N PRO A 205 -1.65 17.73 -11.82
CA PRO A 205 -0.88 17.20 -12.94
C PRO A 205 0.59 16.97 -12.57
N SER A 206 1.24 16.02 -13.25
CA SER A 206 2.70 15.86 -13.15
C SER A 206 3.39 17.19 -13.45
N ASN A 207 4.53 17.42 -12.80
CA ASN A 207 5.42 18.51 -13.15
C ASN A 207 5.63 18.57 -14.68
N THR A 208 5.41 19.75 -15.25
CA THR A 208 5.83 20.02 -16.61
C THR A 208 7.35 20.08 -16.68
N VAL A 209 7.91 20.05 -17.89
CA VAL A 209 9.36 20.28 -18.08
C VAL A 209 9.81 21.62 -17.48
N TYR A 210 8.97 22.65 -17.55
CA TYR A 210 9.24 23.96 -16.97
C TYR A 210 9.25 23.94 -15.45
N ASP A 211 8.32 23.19 -14.83
CA ASP A 211 8.33 23.02 -13.37
C ASP A 211 9.61 22.33 -12.90
N LEU A 212 10.09 21.32 -13.65
CA LEU A 212 11.34 20.64 -13.35
C LEU A 212 12.55 21.59 -13.48
N PHE A 213 12.61 22.40 -14.54
CA PHE A 213 13.66 23.42 -14.71
C PHE A 213 13.63 24.48 -13.60
N ALA A 214 12.45 24.82 -13.09
CA ALA A 214 12.27 25.74 -11.98
C ALA A 214 12.43 25.07 -10.59
N ASN A 215 12.80 23.78 -10.54
CA ASN A 215 12.89 22.98 -9.30
C ASN A 215 11.60 23.04 -8.43
N ARG A 216 10.45 23.12 -9.10
CA ARG A 216 9.14 23.14 -8.46
C ARG A 216 8.67 21.72 -8.19
N ASP A 217 7.79 21.58 -7.22
CA ASP A 217 7.09 20.34 -6.93
C ASP A 217 5.60 20.66 -6.78
N THR A 218 4.83 20.47 -7.86
CA THR A 218 3.45 20.94 -7.92
C THR A 218 2.55 20.26 -6.89
N ALA A 219 2.76 18.98 -6.62
CA ALA A 219 1.98 18.23 -5.64
C ALA A 219 2.35 18.62 -4.20
N LEU A 220 3.65 18.79 -3.92
CA LEU A 220 4.11 19.28 -2.62
C LEU A 220 3.66 20.71 -2.38
N GLU A 221 3.87 21.63 -3.32
CA GLU A 221 3.37 23.00 -3.27
C GLU A 221 1.87 23.02 -3.00
N LYS A 222 1.09 22.16 -3.68
CA LYS A 222 -0.34 22.06 -3.42
C LYS A 222 -0.65 21.63 -1.99
N ALA A 223 0.05 20.63 -1.45
CA ALA A 223 -0.11 20.21 -0.06
C ALA A 223 0.25 21.33 0.91
N LEU A 224 1.30 22.10 0.63
CA LEU A 224 1.71 23.25 1.44
C LEU A 224 0.65 24.35 1.50
N THR A 225 -0.16 24.53 0.46
CA THR A 225 -1.28 25.50 0.51
C THR A 225 -2.43 25.11 1.45
N LEU A 226 -2.44 23.87 1.96
CA LEU A 226 -3.50 23.33 2.82
C LEU A 226 -3.08 23.27 4.31
N ILE A 227 -1.87 23.75 4.64
CA ILE A 227 -1.28 23.69 5.98
C ILE A 227 -1.22 25.09 6.56
#